data_AF-A0A4U6U8T8-F1
#
_entry.id   AF-A0A4U6U8T8-F1
#
_cell.length_a   1.000
_cell.length_b   1.000
_cell.length_c   1.000
_cell.angle_alpha   90.00
_cell.angle_beta   90.00
_cell.angle_gamma   90.00
#
_symmetry.space_group_name_H-M   'P 1'
#
loop_
_entity.id
_entity.type
_entity.pdbx_description
1 polymer ?
#
loop_
_entity_poly.entity_id
_entity_poly.type
_entity_poly.pdbx_seq_one_letter_code
_entity_poly.pdbx_strand_id
1 'polypeptide(L)'
;MRRRWYAKRFLHPSIVAPYEYIFIWDQDLGTETFDAEEYIKIVKKHGLEISQPGMDITRGAKTYDINVRVSDNEMHKSTSAGGCGTDVHRRPCSGFVEVNSPVFSREAWTCVWHMIQSDLVHGWGLDWNFWRCVDDPEEQMGVVDVQYVAHHEGFTLGDSGDVDGSRWKVRLRASDEFRMFNARMQDADDKAQAAAHLVRSEAAPRS
;
A
#
# COMPACT_ATOMS: atom_id res chain seq x y z
N MET A 1 -10.82 12.23 1.23
CA MET A 1 -9.57 12.41 0.45
C MET A 1 -8.70 13.54 1.01
N ARG A 2 -8.07 13.31 2.19
CA ARG A 2 -7.05 14.19 2.81
C ARG A 2 -5.97 13.41 3.58
N ARG A 3 -6.06 12.07 3.62
CA ARG A 3 -5.22 11.21 4.48
C ARG A 3 -3.75 11.24 4.10
N ARG A 4 -3.43 11.08 2.81
CA ARG A 4 -2.02 11.05 2.34
C ARG A 4 -1.33 12.39 2.52
N TRP A 5 -2.04 13.48 2.23
CA TRP A 5 -1.60 14.82 2.56
C TRP A 5 -1.36 15.00 4.06
N TYR A 6 -2.28 14.51 4.91
CA TYR A 6 -2.13 14.58 6.37
C TYR A 6 -0.89 13.79 6.82
N ALA A 7 -0.74 12.55 6.36
CA ALA A 7 0.39 11.69 6.70
C ALA A 7 1.72 12.32 6.24
N LYS A 8 1.78 12.91 5.05
CA LYS A 8 2.96 13.63 4.57
C LYS A 8 3.34 14.80 5.46
N ARG A 9 2.34 15.51 6.01
CA ARG A 9 2.58 16.72 6.81
C ARG A 9 2.85 16.45 8.29
N PHE A 10 2.21 15.44 8.88
CA PHE A 10 2.21 15.24 10.33
C PHE A 10 2.88 13.95 10.79
N LEU A 11 3.09 12.98 9.89
CA LEU A 11 3.76 11.72 10.21
C LEU A 11 5.17 11.67 9.61
N HIS A 12 5.93 12.76 9.79
CA HIS A 12 7.34 12.81 9.41
C HIS A 12 8.12 11.70 10.14
N PRO A 13 9.12 11.03 9.50
CA PRO A 13 9.86 9.94 10.12
C PRO A 13 10.43 10.26 11.51
N SER A 14 10.89 11.49 11.74
CA SER A 14 11.38 11.92 13.05
C SER A 14 10.30 12.00 14.14
N ILE A 15 9.04 12.22 13.77
CA ILE A 15 7.91 12.32 14.69
C ILE A 15 7.47 10.91 15.10
N VAL A 16 7.43 9.99 14.14
CA VAL A 16 6.99 8.61 14.37
C VAL A 16 8.13 7.68 14.80
N ALA A 17 9.35 8.18 14.91
CA ALA A 17 10.54 7.40 15.32
C ALA A 17 10.38 6.56 16.60
N PRO A 18 9.59 6.97 17.62
CA PRO A 18 9.35 6.16 18.82
C PRO A 18 8.43 4.95 18.58
N TYR A 19 7.72 4.88 17.45
CA TYR A 19 6.79 3.80 17.12
C TYR A 19 7.48 2.78 16.20
N GLU A 20 7.24 1.50 16.47
CA GLU A 20 7.77 0.40 15.67
C GLU A 20 6.94 0.16 14.41
N TYR A 21 5.62 0.35 14.51
CA TYR A 21 4.67 0.20 13.42
C TYR A 21 3.73 1.40 13.33
N ILE A 22 3.36 1.76 12.10
CA ILE A 22 2.51 2.92 11.77
C ILE A 22 1.32 2.45 10.93
N PHE A 23 0.11 2.71 11.42
CA PHE A 23 -1.14 2.30 10.77
C PHE A 23 -1.72 3.50 10.01
N ILE A 24 -1.94 3.38 8.71
CA ILE A 24 -2.46 4.48 7.88
C ILE A 24 -3.73 4.07 7.16
N TRP A 25 -4.84 4.06 7.89
CA TRP A 25 -6.10 3.46 7.47
C TRP A 25 -7.13 4.47 6.95
N ASP A 26 -8.01 4.04 6.06
CA ASP A 26 -9.22 4.77 5.67
C ASP A 26 -10.23 4.84 6.83
N GLN A 27 -11.09 5.85 6.77
CA GLN A 27 -12.10 6.10 7.80
C GLN A 27 -13.27 5.10 7.77
N ASP A 28 -13.49 4.45 6.63
CA ASP A 28 -14.61 3.54 6.35
C ASP A 28 -14.30 2.06 6.64
N LEU A 29 -13.24 1.79 7.40
CA LEU A 29 -12.91 0.45 7.88
C LEU A 29 -13.56 0.16 9.24
N GLY A 30 -14.35 -0.92 9.28
CA GLY A 30 -14.87 -1.54 10.50
C GLY A 30 -13.79 -2.40 11.16
N THR A 31 -13.53 -2.12 12.43
CA THR A 31 -12.45 -2.74 13.21
C THR A 31 -12.97 -3.62 14.35
N GLU A 32 -14.24 -4.05 14.30
CA GLU A 32 -14.88 -4.80 15.38
C GLU A 32 -14.25 -6.18 15.59
N THR A 33 -13.62 -6.72 14.56
CA THR A 33 -12.95 -8.03 14.55
C THR A 33 -11.42 -7.93 14.56
N PHE A 34 -10.89 -6.73 14.81
CA PHE A 34 -9.46 -6.44 14.73
C PHE A 34 -8.86 -6.16 16.12
N ASP A 35 -7.81 -6.90 16.46
CA ASP A 35 -6.96 -6.67 17.62
C ASP A 35 -5.55 -6.27 17.17
N ALA A 36 -5.14 -5.05 17.53
CA ALA A 36 -3.85 -4.49 17.12
C ALA A 36 -2.65 -5.24 17.74
N GLU A 37 -2.76 -5.74 18.97
CA GLU A 37 -1.67 -6.43 19.65
C GLU A 37 -1.46 -7.82 19.04
N GLU A 38 -2.54 -8.57 18.82
CA GLU A 38 -2.47 -9.86 18.15
C GLU A 38 -1.99 -9.73 16.70
N TYR A 39 -2.44 -8.69 15.99
CA TYR A 39 -1.95 -8.37 14.66
C TYR A 39 -0.43 -8.15 14.65
N ILE A 40 0.08 -7.27 15.53
CA ILE A 40 1.51 -6.98 15.59
C ILE A 40 2.34 -8.20 15.98
N LYS A 41 1.84 -9.10 16.83
CA LYS A 41 2.51 -10.37 17.13
C LYS A 41 2.75 -11.19 15.85
N ILE A 42 1.76 -11.27 14.97
CA ILE A 42 1.85 -12.02 13.71
C ILE A 42 2.78 -11.31 12.72
N VAL A 43 2.65 -9.99 12.58
CA VAL A 43 3.54 -9.17 11.73
C VAL A 43 5.00 -9.39 12.11
N LYS A 44 5.33 -9.32 13.41
CA LYS A 44 6.68 -9.59 13.93
C LYS A 44 7.11 -11.03 13.71
N LYS A 45 6.22 -12.00 13.97
CA LYS A 45 6.49 -13.45 13.79
C LYS A 45 6.92 -13.78 12.35
N HIS A 46 6.31 -13.13 11.37
CA HIS A 46 6.57 -13.37 9.94
C HIS A 46 7.53 -12.36 9.30
N GLY A 47 8.09 -11.42 10.08
CA GLY A 47 9.02 -10.42 9.56
C GLY A 47 8.41 -9.50 8.50
N LEU A 48 7.11 -9.18 8.65
CA LEU A 48 6.43 -8.31 7.69
C LEU A 48 6.78 -6.84 7.98
N GLU A 49 7.33 -6.17 6.97
CA GLU A 49 7.66 -4.74 7.00
C GLU A 49 6.50 -3.89 6.46
N ILE A 50 5.72 -4.44 5.52
CA ILE A 50 4.51 -3.80 4.99
C ILE A 50 3.40 -4.82 4.95
N SER A 51 2.34 -4.60 5.72
CA SER A 51 1.26 -5.55 5.84
C SER A 51 -0.10 -4.87 5.88
N GLN A 52 -1.16 -5.65 5.80
CA GLN A 52 -2.50 -5.20 6.14
C GLN A 52 -3.29 -6.31 6.83
N PRO A 53 -4.35 -5.98 7.57
CA PRO A 53 -5.36 -6.96 7.94
C PRO A 53 -6.04 -7.54 6.68
N GLY A 54 -6.51 -8.78 6.80
CA GLY A 54 -7.36 -9.40 5.79
C GLY A 54 -8.67 -8.64 5.64
N MET A 55 -9.22 -8.61 4.43
CA MET A 55 -10.50 -7.96 4.15
C MET A 55 -11.63 -8.97 4.27
N ASP A 56 -12.62 -8.66 5.10
CA ASP A 56 -13.88 -9.41 5.18
C ASP A 56 -14.89 -8.87 4.17
N ILE A 57 -15.04 -9.62 3.08
CA ILE A 57 -15.95 -9.31 1.98
C ILE A 57 -17.39 -9.78 2.23
N THR A 58 -17.66 -10.45 3.35
CA THR A 58 -19.05 -10.79 3.71
C THR A 58 -19.83 -9.56 4.16
N ARG A 59 -19.11 -8.50 4.57
CA ARG A 59 -19.65 -7.25 5.12
C ARG A 59 -19.26 -6.00 4.32
N GLY A 60 -18.56 -6.17 3.19
CA GLY A 60 -17.97 -5.05 2.44
C GLY A 60 -17.52 -5.38 1.02
N ALA A 61 -17.07 -4.34 0.31
CA ALA A 61 -16.54 -4.44 -1.06
C ALA A 61 -15.06 -4.87 -1.07
N LYS A 62 -14.60 -5.44 -2.19
CA LYS A 62 -13.17 -5.68 -2.46
C LYS A 62 -12.69 -4.95 -3.71
N THR A 63 -11.46 -4.45 -3.67
CA THR A 63 -10.74 -3.94 -4.84
C THR A 63 -9.86 -5.00 -5.48
N TYR A 64 -9.08 -5.73 -4.67
CA TYR A 64 -8.16 -6.77 -5.14
C TYR A 64 -8.36 -8.08 -4.38
N ASP A 65 -8.27 -9.21 -5.09
CA ASP A 65 -8.49 -10.54 -4.53
C ASP A 65 -7.43 -10.96 -3.51
N ILE A 66 -6.20 -10.45 -3.64
CA ILE A 66 -5.09 -10.65 -2.70
C ILE A 66 -5.36 -10.07 -1.32
N ASN A 67 -6.27 -9.10 -1.20
CA ASN A 67 -6.54 -8.46 0.08
C ASN A 67 -7.65 -9.17 0.85
N VAL A 68 -8.34 -10.12 0.20
CA VAL A 68 -9.41 -10.89 0.83
C VAL A 68 -8.82 -11.92 1.78
N ARG A 69 -9.35 -11.97 3.00
CA ARG A 69 -8.88 -12.93 3.99
C ARG A 69 -9.09 -14.37 3.51
N VAL A 70 -8.11 -15.23 3.77
CA VAL A 70 -8.21 -16.68 3.56
C VAL A 70 -8.58 -17.36 4.87
N SER A 71 -9.71 -18.09 4.88
CA SER A 71 -10.11 -18.86 6.05
C SER A 71 -9.08 -19.91 6.43
N ASP A 72 -8.94 -20.18 7.73
CA ASP A 72 -8.05 -21.21 8.30
C ASP A 72 -6.56 -21.01 8.02
N ASN A 73 -6.16 -19.77 7.69
CA ASN A 73 -4.79 -19.36 7.50
C ASN A 73 -4.42 -18.23 8.47
N GLU A 74 -3.15 -18.14 8.87
CA GLU A 74 -2.68 -17.05 9.75
C GLU A 74 -2.38 -15.77 8.95
N MET A 75 -1.72 -15.93 7.80
CA MET A 75 -1.40 -14.87 6.86
C MET A 75 -1.13 -15.46 5.48
N HIS A 76 -1.32 -14.68 4.41
CA HIS A 76 -0.92 -15.06 3.06
C HIS A 76 -0.15 -13.92 2.39
N LYS A 77 0.69 -14.30 1.42
CA LYS A 77 1.47 -13.36 0.61
C LYS A 77 1.09 -13.42 -0.87
N SER A 78 0.34 -14.43 -1.31
CA SER A 78 -0.06 -14.60 -2.69
C SER A 78 -1.48 -15.13 -2.80
N THR A 79 -2.14 -14.83 -3.92
CA THR A 79 -3.45 -15.40 -4.26
C THR A 79 -3.44 -15.98 -5.66
N SER A 80 -4.10 -17.12 -5.83
CA SER A 80 -4.45 -17.66 -7.16
C SER A 80 -5.86 -17.26 -7.59
N ALA A 81 -6.60 -16.53 -6.75
CA ALA A 81 -7.95 -16.09 -7.04
C ALA A 81 -7.93 -14.78 -7.84
N GLY A 82 -8.80 -14.67 -8.84
CA GLY A 82 -8.94 -13.45 -9.65
C GLY A 82 -8.18 -13.45 -10.97
N GLY A 83 -8.19 -12.29 -11.64
CA GLY A 83 -7.53 -12.03 -12.93
C GLY A 83 -6.00 -12.00 -12.88
N CYS A 84 -5.40 -12.74 -11.94
CA CYS A 84 -3.98 -12.99 -11.89
C CYS A 84 -3.56 -13.74 -13.15
N GLY A 85 -2.52 -13.25 -13.84
CA GLY A 85 -1.92 -13.97 -14.94
C GLY A 85 -1.34 -15.31 -14.47
N THR A 86 -0.73 -16.06 -15.38
CA THR A 86 -0.05 -17.33 -15.03
C THR A 86 1.08 -17.16 -14.02
N ASP A 87 1.55 -15.94 -13.82
CA ASP A 87 2.63 -15.58 -12.91
C ASP A 87 2.07 -14.88 -11.67
N VAL A 88 1.94 -15.65 -10.58
CA VAL A 88 1.43 -15.19 -9.28
C VAL A 88 2.40 -14.21 -8.58
N HIS A 89 3.66 -14.15 -9.00
CA HIS A 89 4.67 -13.25 -8.44
C HIS A 89 4.50 -11.80 -8.91
N ARG A 90 3.65 -11.57 -9.91
CA ARG A 90 3.34 -10.21 -10.36
C ARG A 90 2.36 -9.54 -9.43
N ARG A 91 2.59 -8.26 -9.14
CA ARG A 91 1.63 -7.42 -8.44
C ARG A 91 0.39 -7.18 -9.32
N PRO A 92 -0.82 -7.20 -8.76
CA PRO A 92 -1.14 -7.27 -7.32
C PRO A 92 -1.25 -8.69 -6.74
N CYS A 93 -0.83 -9.75 -7.43
CA CYS A 93 -1.05 -11.14 -7.01
C CYS A 93 -0.08 -11.67 -5.95
N SER A 94 1.02 -10.96 -5.69
CA SER A 94 1.98 -11.27 -4.62
C SER A 94 2.37 -10.02 -3.83
N GLY A 95 2.44 -10.16 -2.51
CA GLY A 95 2.88 -9.17 -1.53
C GLY A 95 2.18 -7.83 -1.67
N PHE A 96 0.93 -7.79 -2.14
CA PHE A 96 0.24 -6.54 -2.44
C PHE A 96 -0.59 -6.07 -1.25
N VAL A 97 -0.26 -4.88 -0.75
CA VAL A 97 -0.95 -4.20 0.34
C VAL A 97 -1.62 -2.97 -0.25
N GLU A 98 -2.96 -2.94 -0.20
CA GLU A 98 -3.77 -1.85 -0.72
C GLU A 98 -3.57 -0.58 0.11
N VAL A 99 -3.72 0.57 -0.53
CA VAL A 99 -3.61 1.87 0.13
C VAL A 99 -4.71 2.13 1.16
N ASN A 100 -5.69 1.24 1.34
CA ASN A 100 -6.80 1.45 2.27
C ASN A 100 -6.46 1.16 3.73
N SER A 101 -5.67 0.12 3.98
CA SER A 101 -5.42 -0.41 5.31
C SER A 101 -3.94 -0.78 5.57
N PRO A 102 -2.94 -0.07 5.00
CA PRO A 102 -1.57 -0.46 5.19
C PRO A 102 -1.08 -0.20 6.62
N VAL A 103 -0.25 -1.12 7.07
CA VAL A 103 0.60 -1.03 8.25
C VAL A 103 2.04 -1.12 7.79
N PHE A 104 2.86 -0.19 8.24
CA PHE A 104 4.27 -0.11 7.89
C PHE A 104 5.12 -0.26 9.13
N SER A 105 6.25 -0.96 9.03
CA SER A 105 7.35 -0.76 9.95
C SER A 105 7.86 0.68 9.85
N ARG A 106 8.62 1.11 10.86
CA ARG A 106 9.23 2.44 10.87
C ARG A 106 10.15 2.68 9.66
N GLU A 107 10.91 1.66 9.28
CA GLU A 107 11.86 1.69 8.16
C GLU A 107 11.11 1.78 6.83
N ALA A 108 10.11 0.93 6.62
CA ALA A 108 9.26 0.98 5.43
C ALA A 108 8.49 2.30 5.34
N TRP A 109 7.95 2.80 6.46
CA TRP A 109 7.27 4.10 6.50
C TRP A 109 8.19 5.24 6.11
N THR A 110 9.46 5.20 6.51
CA THR A 110 10.42 6.24 6.12
C THR A 110 10.58 6.32 4.61
N CYS A 111 10.68 5.17 3.93
CA CYS A 111 10.71 5.12 2.47
C CYS A 111 9.37 5.61 1.85
N VAL A 112 8.24 5.09 2.33
CA VAL A 112 6.91 5.45 1.81
C VAL A 112 6.62 6.94 2.01
N TRP A 113 7.03 7.53 3.13
CA TRP A 113 6.87 8.95 3.39
C TRP A 113 7.60 9.80 2.35
N HIS A 114 8.79 9.40 1.91
CA HIS A 114 9.52 10.09 0.84
C HIS A 114 8.91 9.84 -0.54
N MET A 115 8.25 8.70 -0.74
CA MET A 115 7.50 8.39 -1.96
C MET A 115 6.23 9.26 -2.12
N ILE A 116 5.58 9.63 -1.02
CA ILE A 116 4.37 10.48 -1.06
C ILE A 116 4.71 11.88 -1.59
N GLN A 117 4.05 12.26 -2.69
CA GLN A 117 4.23 13.56 -3.36
C GLN A 117 3.18 14.56 -2.86
N SER A 118 3.63 15.67 -2.28
CA SER A 118 2.75 16.64 -1.62
C SER A 118 1.80 17.39 -2.56
N ASP A 119 2.12 17.40 -3.85
CA ASP A 119 1.32 18.03 -4.91
C ASP A 119 0.22 17.10 -5.47
N LEU A 120 0.28 15.79 -5.17
CA LEU A 120 -0.74 14.81 -5.56
C LEU A 120 -1.68 14.53 -4.38
N VAL A 121 -2.97 14.84 -4.55
CA VAL A 121 -3.94 14.85 -3.44
C VAL A 121 -4.59 13.48 -3.23
N HIS A 122 -4.79 12.72 -4.30
CA HIS A 122 -5.53 11.44 -4.24
C HIS A 122 -4.66 10.32 -3.67
N GLY A 123 -3.38 10.28 -4.02
CA GLY A 123 -2.45 9.22 -3.61
C GLY A 123 -2.77 7.84 -4.22
N TRP A 124 -3.60 7.79 -5.27
CA TRP A 124 -3.87 6.57 -6.01
C TRP A 124 -2.59 6.09 -6.71
N GLY A 125 -2.30 4.79 -6.63
CA GLY A 125 -1.10 4.18 -7.19
C GLY A 125 0.10 4.07 -6.26
N LEU A 126 0.03 4.62 -5.03
CA LEU A 126 1.10 4.45 -4.04
C LEU A 126 1.32 2.97 -3.67
N ASP A 127 0.22 2.22 -3.52
CA ASP A 127 0.18 0.79 -3.23
C ASP A 127 0.86 -0.08 -4.29
N TRP A 128 0.82 0.33 -5.56
CA TRP A 128 1.58 -0.29 -6.64
C TRP A 128 3.10 -0.15 -6.51
N ASN A 129 3.57 0.69 -5.59
CA ASN A 129 4.97 1.04 -5.44
C ASN A 129 5.55 0.74 -4.05
N PHE A 130 4.74 0.33 -3.07
CA PHE A 130 5.18 0.01 -1.70
C PHE A 130 6.32 -1.02 -1.64
N TRP A 131 6.38 -1.92 -2.61
CA TRP A 131 7.43 -2.93 -2.72
C TRP A 131 8.84 -2.39 -2.87
N ARG A 132 8.99 -1.13 -3.31
CA ARG A 132 10.29 -0.47 -3.36
C ARG A 132 10.84 -0.11 -1.98
N CYS A 133 10.01 -0.24 -0.94
CA CYS A 133 10.33 0.12 0.43
C CYS A 133 10.65 -1.08 1.33
N VAL A 134 10.93 -2.24 0.72
CA VAL A 134 11.35 -3.47 1.38
C VAL A 134 12.43 -4.15 0.51
N ASP A 135 13.24 -5.01 1.12
CA ASP A 135 14.35 -5.69 0.43
C ASP A 135 13.86 -6.91 -0.36
N ASP A 136 13.01 -7.72 0.26
CA ASP A 136 12.35 -8.88 -0.35
C ASP A 136 10.83 -8.73 -0.23
N PRO A 137 10.16 -8.20 -1.27
CA PRO A 137 8.73 -7.94 -1.21
C PRO A 137 7.86 -9.21 -1.16
N GLU A 138 8.38 -10.36 -1.56
CA GLU A 138 7.64 -11.62 -1.47
C GLU A 138 7.68 -12.18 -0.05
N GLU A 139 8.70 -11.81 0.73
CA GLU A 139 8.83 -12.27 2.11
C GLU A 139 8.36 -11.25 3.14
N GLN A 140 8.57 -9.96 2.88
CA GLN A 140 8.34 -8.88 3.84
C GLN A 140 6.99 -8.18 3.66
N MET A 141 6.20 -8.57 2.66
CA MET A 141 4.85 -8.04 2.45
C MET A 141 3.80 -9.13 2.52
N GLY A 142 2.65 -8.82 3.13
CA GLY A 142 1.58 -9.80 3.25
C GLY A 142 0.30 -9.30 3.89
N VAL A 143 -0.68 -10.19 3.91
CA VAL A 143 -2.01 -9.97 4.48
C VAL A 143 -2.20 -10.92 5.65
N VAL A 144 -2.55 -10.37 6.82
CA VAL A 144 -2.80 -11.15 8.03
C VAL A 144 -4.26 -11.60 8.05
N ASP A 145 -4.52 -12.89 7.91
CA ASP A 145 -5.87 -13.44 7.66
C ASP A 145 -6.72 -13.57 8.93
N VAL A 146 -6.08 -13.91 10.05
CA VAL A 146 -6.76 -14.08 11.34
C VAL A 146 -7.19 -12.75 11.97
N GLN A 147 -6.60 -11.63 11.53
CA GLN A 147 -6.94 -10.29 11.98
C GLN A 147 -7.47 -9.51 10.79
N TYR A 148 -8.77 -9.27 10.77
CA TYR A 148 -9.44 -8.76 9.58
C TYR A 148 -10.37 -7.59 9.89
N VAL A 149 -10.55 -6.76 8.87
CA VAL A 149 -11.39 -5.56 8.88
C VAL A 149 -12.44 -5.67 7.78
N ALA A 150 -13.53 -4.93 7.91
CA ALA A 150 -14.58 -4.85 6.90
C ALA A 150 -14.66 -3.45 6.29
N HIS A 151 -14.83 -3.35 4.98
CA HIS A 151 -15.07 -2.06 4.34
C HIS A 151 -16.57 -1.73 4.39
N HIS A 152 -16.97 -0.74 5.19
CA HIS A 152 -18.37 -0.31 5.24
C HIS A 152 -18.74 0.39 3.93
N GLU A 153 -19.49 -0.28 3.05
CA GLU A 153 -20.10 0.38 1.90
C GLU A 153 -21.07 1.48 2.40
N GLY A 154 -20.70 2.75 2.23
CA GLY A 154 -21.62 3.88 2.46
C GLY A 154 -21.08 5.06 3.27
N PHE A 155 -19.86 4.99 3.84
CA PHE A 155 -19.27 6.10 4.61
C PHE A 155 -18.18 6.88 3.86
N THR A 156 -18.27 6.95 2.52
CA THR A 156 -17.57 8.03 1.82
C THR A 156 -18.26 9.33 2.17
N LEU A 157 -17.57 10.29 2.81
CA LEU A 157 -18.01 11.68 2.90
C LEU A 157 -18.41 12.18 1.50
N GLY A 158 -19.71 12.17 1.24
CA GLY A 158 -20.33 12.56 -0.01
C GLY A 158 -21.83 12.39 0.16
N ASP A 159 -22.54 13.51 0.22
CA ASP A 159 -24.00 13.57 0.22
C ASP A 159 -24.59 12.56 -0.77
N SER A 160 -25.70 11.96 -0.38
CA SER A 160 -26.57 11.15 -1.22
C SER A 160 -27.09 12.00 -2.39
N GLY A 161 -26.28 12.16 -3.43
CA GLY A 161 -26.61 12.92 -4.62
C GLY A 161 -25.41 13.17 -5.51
N ASP A 162 -25.49 12.73 -6.78
CA ASP A 162 -24.60 13.21 -7.84
C ASP A 162 -24.97 14.67 -8.16
N VAL A 163 -24.60 15.59 -7.25
CA VAL A 163 -24.69 17.02 -7.50
C VAL A 163 -23.60 17.36 -8.52
N ASP A 164 -24.05 17.64 -9.75
CA ASP A 164 -23.28 18.25 -10.84
C ASP A 164 -22.06 17.45 -11.37
N GLY A 165 -22.09 16.12 -11.25
CA GLY A 165 -21.00 15.29 -11.77
C GLY A 165 -19.68 15.48 -11.03
N SER A 166 -19.73 16.00 -9.81
CA SER A 166 -18.56 16.16 -8.94
C SER A 166 -17.76 14.86 -8.78
N ARG A 167 -18.42 13.71 -8.72
CA ARG A 167 -17.79 12.39 -8.61
C ARG A 167 -16.99 11.99 -9.85
N TRP A 168 -17.46 12.32 -11.06
CA TRP A 168 -16.68 12.05 -12.27
C TRP A 168 -15.45 12.95 -12.35
N LYS A 169 -15.57 14.23 -11.97
CA LYS A 169 -14.45 15.18 -11.94
C LYS A 169 -13.35 14.71 -10.99
N VAL A 170 -13.73 14.21 -9.81
CA VAL A 170 -12.79 13.60 -8.84
C VAL A 170 -12.11 12.38 -9.43
N ARG A 171 -12.86 11.46 -10.07
CA ARG A 171 -12.27 10.27 -10.71
C ARG A 171 -11.29 10.60 -11.83
N LEU A 172 -11.62 11.57 -12.69
CA LEU A 172 -10.70 12.00 -13.75
C LEU A 172 -9.42 12.59 -13.16
N ARG A 173 -9.56 13.47 -12.16
CA ARG A 173 -8.38 14.05 -11.48
C ARG A 173 -7.54 12.97 -10.80
N ALA A 174 -8.15 11.97 -10.17
CA ALA A 174 -7.45 10.82 -9.59
C ALA A 174 -6.65 10.05 -10.65
N SER A 175 -7.25 9.83 -11.83
CA SER A 175 -6.61 9.16 -12.96
C SER A 175 -5.43 9.95 -13.51
N ASP A 176 -5.58 11.27 -13.67
CA ASP A 176 -4.51 12.15 -14.14
C ASP A 176 -3.34 12.20 -13.15
N GLU A 177 -3.64 12.34 -11.85
CA GLU A 177 -2.62 12.32 -10.80
C GLU A 177 -1.90 10.96 -10.74
N PHE A 178 -2.63 9.85 -10.91
CA PHE A 178 -2.03 8.51 -10.99
C PHE A 178 -1.07 8.38 -12.19
N ARG A 179 -1.47 8.89 -13.36
CA ARG A 179 -0.60 8.89 -14.55
C ARG A 179 0.67 9.72 -14.31
N MET A 180 0.54 10.90 -13.69
CA MET A 180 1.68 11.74 -13.33
C MET A 180 2.62 11.03 -12.35
N PHE A 181 2.06 10.37 -11.33
CA PHE A 181 2.83 9.61 -10.35
C PHE A 181 3.63 8.49 -11.04
N ASN A 182 2.98 7.68 -11.87
CA ASN A 182 3.65 6.59 -12.59
C ASN A 182 4.78 7.10 -13.49
N ALA A 183 4.57 8.22 -14.20
CA ALA A 183 5.61 8.82 -15.04
C ALA A 183 6.84 9.26 -14.19
N ARG A 184 6.61 9.82 -13.00
CA ARG A 184 7.70 10.22 -12.08
C ARG A 184 8.43 9.01 -11.51
N MET A 185 7.71 7.92 -11.22
CA MET A 185 8.34 6.67 -10.76
C MET A 185 9.21 6.04 -11.86
N GLN A 186 8.72 6.01 -13.11
CA GLN A 186 9.49 5.53 -14.26
C GLN A 186 10.76 6.35 -14.49
N ASP A 187 10.66 7.69 -14.48
CA ASP A 187 11.83 8.57 -14.61
C ASP A 187 12.87 8.35 -13.48
N ALA A 188 12.41 8.07 -12.26
CA ALA A 188 13.30 7.73 -11.15
C ALA A 188 13.99 6.37 -11.36
N ASP A 189 13.25 5.35 -11.83
CA ASP A 189 13.79 4.03 -12.15
C ASP A 189 14.85 4.12 -13.26
N ASP A 190 14.57 4.86 -14.34
CA ASP A 190 15.50 5.08 -15.46
C ASP A 190 16.81 5.75 -14.99
N LYS A 191 16.69 6.77 -14.12
CA LYS A 191 17.85 7.46 -13.53
C LYS A 191 18.67 6.53 -12.61
N ALA A 192 18.00 5.72 -11.80
CA ALA A 192 18.67 4.77 -10.92
C ALA A 192 19.45 3.70 -11.72
N GLN A 193 18.85 3.19 -12.80
CA GLN A 193 19.51 2.27 -13.73
C GLN A 193 20.72 2.92 -14.41
N ALA A 194 20.56 4.15 -14.93
CA ALA A 194 21.67 4.88 -15.55
C ALA A 194 22.83 5.11 -14.57
N ALA A 195 22.54 5.50 -13.32
CA ALA A 195 23.55 5.66 -12.28
C ALA A 195 24.27 4.33 -11.95
N ALA A 196 23.53 3.22 -11.82
CA ALA A 196 24.11 1.90 -11.58
C ALA A 196 25.01 1.45 -12.75
N HIS A 197 24.60 1.72 -14.00
CA HIS A 197 25.43 1.45 -15.18
C HIS A 197 26.73 2.25 -15.18
N LEU A 198 26.68 3.54 -14.82
CA LEU A 198 27.87 4.39 -14.71
C LEU A 198 28.84 3.84 -13.65
N VAL A 199 28.35 3.53 -12.44
CA VAL A 199 29.17 2.96 -11.36
C VAL A 199 29.84 1.64 -11.80
N ARG A 200 29.09 0.75 -12.48
CA ARG A 200 29.64 -0.50 -13.00
C ARG A 200 30.71 -0.27 -14.07
N SER A 201 30.54 0.75 -14.91
CA SER A 201 31.52 1.09 -15.95
C SER A 201 32.82 1.68 -15.38
N GLU A 202 32.73 2.45 -14.28
CA GLU A 202 33.89 3.02 -13.60
C GLU A 202 34.65 1.98 -12.74
N ALA A 203 33.94 0.98 -12.22
CA ALA A 203 34.52 -0.12 -11.45
C ALA A 203 35.19 -1.21 -12.32
N ALA A 204 35.03 -1.16 -13.65
CA ALA A 204 35.70 -2.09 -14.54
C ALA A 204 37.22 -1.81 -14.59
N PRO A 205 38.09 -2.83 -14.44
CA PRO A 205 39.53 -2.62 -14.45
C PRO A 205 39.95 -2.04 -15.80
N ARG A 206 40.71 -0.95 -15.77
CA ARG A 206 41.30 -0.36 -16.99
C ARG A 206 42.36 -1.35 -17.52
N SER A 207 42.12 -1.91 -18.70
CA SER A 207 43.06 -2.76 -19.44
C SER A 207 44.30 -1.99 -19.88
#